data_AF-A0A085MV46-F1
#
_entry.id   AF-A0A085MV46-F1
#
_cell.length_a   1.000
_cell.length_b   1.000
_cell.length_c   1.000
_cell.angle_alpha   90.00
_cell.angle_beta   90.00
_cell.angle_gamma   90.00
#
_symmetry.space_group_name_H-M   'P 1'
#
loop_
_entity.id
_entity.type
_entity.pdbx_description
1 polymer ?
#
loop_
_entity_poly.entity_id
_entity_poly.type
_entity_poly.pdbx_seq_one_letter_code
_entity_poly.pdbx_strand_id
1 'polypeptide(L)'
;MGHGFLQEKNGFYGTGTAAKTVSNLCSVPLNDVQTQVLDKGLNVVPTPKQAPLIDIAASVEDSLTSVERSNGAVIRGAIVNTLSQRAPRVTSNPTSLEQKALKDLRRNPDIIITKADKGNVVVLLDR
;
A
#
# COMPACT_ATOMS: atom_id res chain seq x y z
N MET A 1 -34.01 -35.76 -18.06
CA MET A 1 -34.20 -34.52 -18.87
C MET A 1 -34.43 -33.40 -17.87
N GLY A 2 -33.43 -32.89 -17.16
CA GLY A 2 -32.44 -31.94 -17.68
C GLY A 2 -32.82 -30.53 -17.21
N HIS A 3 -32.76 -30.25 -15.90
CA HIS A 3 -32.93 -28.91 -15.34
C HIS A 3 -31.67 -28.08 -15.65
N GLY A 4 -31.78 -27.17 -16.62
CA GLY A 4 -30.72 -26.23 -16.98
C GLY A 4 -30.65 -25.08 -15.98
N PHE A 5 -29.65 -25.13 -15.09
CA PHE A 5 -29.20 -24.02 -14.26
C PHE A 5 -28.43 -23.03 -15.15
N LEU A 6 -29.05 -21.91 -15.51
CA LEU A 6 -28.37 -20.78 -16.14
C LEU A 6 -27.74 -19.93 -15.03
N GLN A 7 -26.42 -20.04 -14.86
CA GLN A 7 -25.64 -19.08 -14.09
C GLN A 7 -25.68 -17.73 -14.82
N GLU A 8 -26.35 -16.77 -14.20
CA GLU A 8 -26.44 -15.39 -14.64
C GLU A 8 -25.08 -14.70 -14.46
N LYS A 9 -24.70 -13.95 -15.50
CA LYS A 9 -23.38 -13.34 -15.68
C LYS A 9 -23.16 -12.21 -14.68
N ASN A 10 -22.17 -12.36 -13.80
CA ASN A 10 -21.71 -11.25 -12.97
C ASN A 10 -20.92 -10.23 -13.81
N GLY A 11 -21.58 -9.11 -14.10
CA GLY A 11 -21.06 -7.75 -13.98
C GLY A 11 -19.71 -7.46 -14.61
N PHE A 12 -19.68 -7.34 -15.93
CA PHE A 12 -18.64 -6.60 -16.65
C PHE A 12 -19.02 -5.12 -16.69
N TYR A 13 -18.40 -4.28 -15.86
CA TYR A 13 -18.32 -2.84 -16.12
C TYR A 13 -16.91 -2.35 -15.81
N GLY A 14 -16.18 -2.08 -16.88
CA GLY A 14 -14.81 -1.58 -16.90
C GLY A 14 -14.39 -1.44 -18.35
N THR A 15 -14.94 -0.43 -19.02
CA THR A 15 -14.56 -0.05 -20.37
C THR A 15 -13.14 0.52 -20.37
N GLY A 16 -12.22 -0.15 -21.07
CA GLY A 16 -10.88 0.34 -21.32
C GLY A 16 -9.85 -0.76 -21.25
N THR A 17 -9.12 -0.98 -22.34
CA THR A 17 -7.90 -1.79 -22.42
C THR A 17 -6.80 -1.19 -21.52
N ALA A 18 -6.94 -1.38 -20.21
CA ALA A 18 -5.88 -1.27 -19.22
C ALA A 18 -5.68 -2.67 -18.63
N ALA A 19 -4.44 -3.12 -18.50
CA ALA A 19 -4.13 -4.42 -17.94
C ALA A 19 -4.80 -4.56 -16.56
N LYS A 20 -5.70 -5.54 -16.42
CA LYS A 20 -6.49 -5.76 -15.21
C LYS A 20 -5.54 -6.09 -14.04
N THR A 21 -5.40 -5.20 -13.06
CA THR A 21 -4.51 -5.38 -11.90
C THR A 21 -5.12 -6.30 -10.83
N VAL A 22 -6.41 -6.61 -10.90
CA VAL A 22 -7.06 -7.55 -9.96
C VAL A 22 -7.74 -8.69 -10.70
N SER A 23 -7.34 -9.93 -10.41
CA SER A 23 -8.01 -11.14 -10.92
C SER A 23 -8.67 -11.88 -9.76
N ASN A 24 -9.99 -11.71 -9.61
CA ASN A 24 -10.76 -12.49 -8.66
C ASN A 24 -11.12 -13.85 -9.26
N LEU A 25 -10.51 -14.91 -8.74
CA LEU A 25 -10.80 -16.31 -9.07
C LEU A 25 -11.39 -17.06 -7.86
N CYS A 26 -11.70 -16.35 -6.76
CA CYS A 26 -12.37 -16.92 -5.59
C CYS A 26 -13.90 -16.81 -5.73
N SER A 27 -14.61 -17.67 -5.02
CA SER A 27 -16.07 -17.71 -4.98
C SER A 27 -16.67 -16.55 -4.17
N VAL A 28 -15.84 -15.82 -3.41
CA VAL A 28 -16.25 -14.66 -2.61
C VAL A 28 -16.30 -13.40 -3.49
N PRO A 29 -17.45 -12.69 -3.56
CA PRO A 29 -17.53 -11.43 -4.28
C PRO A 29 -16.77 -10.32 -3.55
N LEU A 30 -16.05 -9.50 -4.31
CA LEU A 30 -15.41 -8.29 -3.80
C LEU A 30 -16.37 -7.11 -3.87
N ASN A 31 -16.35 -6.26 -2.86
CA ASN A 31 -17.01 -4.96 -2.94
C ASN A 31 -16.14 -3.94 -3.70
N ASP A 32 -16.72 -2.79 -4.02
CA ASP A 32 -16.05 -1.75 -4.81
C ASP A 32 -14.78 -1.22 -4.13
N VAL A 33 -14.82 -1.01 -2.82
CA VAL A 33 -13.66 -0.50 -2.04
C VAL A 33 -12.53 -1.53 -2.03
N GLN A 34 -12.85 -2.80 -1.88
CA GLN A 34 -11.90 -3.92 -1.95
C GLN A 34 -11.26 -4.02 -3.34
N THR A 35 -12.06 -3.89 -4.39
CA THR A 35 -11.55 -3.91 -5.77
C THR A 35 -10.62 -2.72 -6.00
N GLN A 36 -11.03 -1.51 -5.63
CA GLN A 36 -10.22 -0.29 -5.80
C GLN A 36 -8.90 -0.35 -5.01
N VAL A 37 -8.90 -0.83 -3.78
CA VAL A 37 -7.67 -0.90 -2.98
C VAL A 37 -6.71 -1.98 -3.51
N LEU A 38 -7.21 -3.09 -4.04
CA LEU A 38 -6.40 -4.12 -4.68
C LEU A 38 -5.90 -3.70 -6.07
N ASP A 39 -6.65 -2.85 -6.78
CA ASP A 39 -6.28 -2.31 -8.09
C ASP A 39 -5.08 -1.35 -8.02
N LYS A 40 -4.81 -0.79 -6.84
CA LYS A 40 -3.53 -0.10 -6.58
C LYS A 40 -2.33 -1.05 -6.70
N GLY A 41 -2.53 -2.36 -6.52
CA GLY A 41 -1.50 -3.39 -6.58
C GLY A 41 -0.28 -3.06 -5.72
N LEU A 42 0.91 -3.39 -6.22
CA LEU A 42 2.19 -3.10 -5.59
C LEU A 42 2.72 -1.69 -5.90
N ASN A 43 1.92 -0.82 -6.52
CA ASN A 43 2.34 0.56 -6.84
C ASN A 43 2.27 1.50 -5.62
N VAL A 44 1.74 1.03 -4.48
CA VAL A 44 1.53 1.86 -3.30
C VAL A 44 2.28 1.26 -2.11
N VAL A 45 3.10 2.10 -1.47
CA VAL A 45 3.78 1.77 -0.21
C VAL A 45 3.03 2.47 0.92
N PRO A 46 2.47 1.76 1.91
CA PRO A 46 1.77 2.41 3.02
C PRO A 46 2.65 3.41 3.76
N THR A 47 2.17 4.65 3.91
CA THR A 47 2.93 5.67 4.65
C THR A 47 3.12 5.21 6.11
N PRO A 48 4.37 5.19 6.65
CA PRO A 48 4.61 4.87 8.04
C PRO A 48 3.93 5.90 8.95
N LYS A 49 3.48 5.48 10.15
CA LYS A 49 2.70 6.35 11.06
C LYS A 49 3.49 7.52 11.62
N GLN A 50 4.81 7.39 11.70
CA GLN A 50 5.71 8.39 12.24
C GLN A 50 6.89 8.54 11.27
N ALA A 51 7.36 9.78 11.10
CA ALA A 51 8.56 10.03 10.35
C ALA A 51 9.77 9.45 11.12
N PRO A 52 10.73 8.79 10.44
CA PRO A 52 11.89 8.18 11.08
C PRO A 52 12.95 9.23 11.43
N LEU A 53 12.61 10.17 12.32
CA LEU A 53 13.48 11.32 12.64
C LEU A 53 14.83 10.89 13.22
N ILE A 54 14.85 9.81 14.01
CA ILE A 54 16.07 9.25 14.60
C ILE A 54 16.98 8.67 13.52
N ASP A 55 16.43 7.94 12.55
CA ASP A 55 17.23 7.36 11.48
C ASP A 55 17.80 8.45 10.57
N ILE A 56 17.02 9.51 10.31
CA ILE A 56 17.50 10.69 9.58
C ILE A 56 18.63 11.36 10.35
N ALA A 57 18.45 11.60 11.65
CA ALA A 57 19.48 12.22 12.48
C ALA A 57 20.75 11.37 12.55
N ALA A 58 20.62 10.05 12.74
CA ALA A 58 21.74 9.12 12.78
C ALA A 58 22.51 9.08 11.46
N SER A 59 21.80 9.03 10.32
CA SER A 59 22.39 9.06 8.98
C SER A 59 23.16 10.35 8.70
N VAL A 60 22.62 11.48 9.13
CA VAL A 60 23.30 12.78 9.06
C VAL A 60 24.54 12.79 9.94
N GLU A 61 24.43 12.36 11.20
CA GLU A 61 25.56 12.34 12.14
C GLU A 61 26.71 11.47 11.62
N ASP A 62 26.40 10.31 11.06
CA ASP A 62 27.37 9.42 10.44
C ASP A 62 28.07 10.09 9.25
N SER A 63 27.30 10.80 8.41
CA SER A 63 27.84 11.55 7.27
C SER A 63 28.73 12.72 7.68
N LEU A 64 28.49 13.30 8.86
CA LEU A 64 29.26 14.44 9.39
C LEU A 64 30.59 14.03 10.04
N THR A 65 30.88 12.74 10.20
CA THR A 65 32.15 12.26 10.79
C THR A 65 33.40 12.71 10.05
N SER A 66 33.28 12.93 8.73
CA SER A 66 34.38 13.38 7.86
C SER A 66 34.45 14.91 7.69
N VAL A 67 33.51 15.66 8.27
CA VAL A 67 33.41 17.12 8.13
C VAL A 67 34.15 17.82 9.29
N GLU A 68 34.72 18.98 9.02
CA GLU A 68 35.31 19.83 10.06
C GLU A 68 34.28 20.12 11.19
N ARG A 69 34.73 20.02 12.45
CA ARG A 69 33.86 20.13 13.64
C ARG A 69 32.98 21.38 13.65
N SER A 70 33.51 22.53 13.22
CA SER A 70 32.79 23.81 13.17
C SER A 70 31.60 23.74 12.20
N ASN A 71 31.86 23.32 10.96
CA ASN A 71 30.86 23.15 9.92
C ASN A 71 29.85 22.06 10.28
N GLY A 72 30.31 20.95 10.86
CA GLY A 72 29.44 19.90 11.38
C GLY A 72 28.45 20.41 12.44
N ALA A 73 28.90 21.26 13.37
CA ALA A 73 28.03 21.86 14.38
C ALA A 73 26.95 22.76 13.77
N VAL A 74 27.30 23.54 12.74
CA VAL A 74 26.33 24.38 12.00
C VAL A 74 25.26 23.53 11.33
N ILE A 75 25.68 22.46 10.63
CA ILE A 75 24.75 21.55 9.93
C ILE A 75 23.82 20.84 10.92
N ARG A 76 24.36 20.34 12.04
CA ARG A 76 23.55 19.75 13.12
C ARG A 76 22.48 20.72 13.62
N GLY A 77 22.89 21.95 13.95
CA GLY A 77 21.98 22.98 14.44
C GLY A 77 20.86 23.27 13.44
N ALA A 78 21.18 23.38 12.15
CA ALA A 78 20.21 23.60 11.09
C ALA A 78 19.20 22.45 10.95
N ILE A 79 19.66 21.20 11.03
CA ILE A 79 18.81 20.01 10.91
C ILE A 79 17.90 19.86 12.13
N VAL A 80 18.44 19.97 13.34
CA VAL A 80 17.64 19.92 14.58
C VAL A 80 16.56 21.00 14.57
N ASN A 81 16.92 22.23 14.22
CA ASN A 81 15.97 23.33 14.16
C ASN A 81 14.88 23.07 13.10
N THR A 82 15.26 22.60 11.92
CA THR A 82 14.31 22.30 10.83
C THR A 82 13.34 21.17 11.21
N LEU A 83 13.86 20.06 11.73
CA LEU A 83 13.05 18.89 12.11
C LEU A 83 12.15 19.17 13.32
N SER A 84 12.62 19.97 14.29
CA SER A 84 11.83 20.34 15.48
C SER A 84 10.71 21.31 15.16
N GLN A 85 10.94 22.28 14.27
CA GLN A 85 9.93 23.26 13.88
C GLN A 85 8.92 22.72 12.84
N ARG A 86 9.34 21.75 12.02
CA ARG A 86 8.54 21.19 10.93
C ARG A 86 8.36 19.69 11.09
N ALA A 87 7.98 19.23 12.28
CA ALA A 87 7.62 17.83 12.50
C ALA A 87 6.70 17.37 11.34
N PRO A 88 7.13 16.42 10.49
CA PRO A 88 6.41 16.13 9.26
C PRO A 88 5.00 15.68 9.61
N ARG A 89 3.99 16.41 9.13
CA ARG A 89 2.61 15.93 9.24
C ARG A 89 2.47 14.73 8.31
N VAL A 90 2.66 13.55 8.87
CA VAL A 90 2.48 12.29 8.18
C VAL A 90 1.02 12.17 7.79
N THR A 91 0.73 12.26 6.49
CA THR A 91 -0.57 11.94 5.94
C THR A 91 -0.57 10.49 5.48
N SER A 92 -1.56 9.74 5.97
CA SER A 92 -1.75 8.35 5.55
C SER A 92 -2.19 8.34 4.09
N ASN A 93 -1.48 7.60 3.23
CA ASN A 93 -1.90 7.43 1.83
C ASN A 93 -3.07 6.45 1.61
N PRO A 94 -3.42 5.49 2.50
CA PRO A 94 -4.65 4.73 2.40
C PRO A 94 -5.72 5.31 3.34
N THR A 95 -6.94 5.47 2.85
CA THR A 95 -8.05 5.94 3.69
C THR A 95 -8.39 4.91 4.78
N SER A 96 -9.10 5.34 5.84
CA SER A 96 -9.55 4.42 6.90
C SER A 96 -10.43 3.28 6.34
N LEU A 97 -11.25 3.58 5.32
CA LEU A 97 -12.09 2.59 4.63
C LEU A 97 -11.25 1.57 3.85
N GLU A 98 -10.24 2.03 3.12
CA GLU A 98 -9.31 1.16 2.39
C GLU A 98 -8.50 0.28 3.34
N GLN A 99 -8.00 0.84 4.45
CA GLN A 99 -7.29 0.08 5.47
C GLN A 99 -8.18 -0.98 6.12
N LYS A 100 -9.45 -0.66 6.36
CA LYS A 100 -10.44 -1.61 6.88
C LYS A 100 -10.70 -2.71 5.85
N ALA A 101 -10.93 -2.36 4.58
CA ALA A 101 -11.14 -3.32 3.51
C ALA A 101 -9.96 -4.31 3.37
N LEU A 102 -8.72 -3.83 3.42
CA LEU A 102 -7.53 -4.69 3.41
C LEU A 102 -7.43 -5.61 4.64
N LYS A 103 -7.81 -5.12 5.83
CA LYS A 103 -7.84 -5.93 7.06
C LYS A 103 -8.91 -7.01 6.98
N ASP A 104 -10.10 -6.66 6.48
CA ASP A 104 -11.22 -7.58 6.35
C ASP A 104 -10.89 -8.69 5.34
N LEU A 105 -10.30 -8.32 4.20
CA LEU A 105 -9.78 -9.27 3.21
C LEU A 105 -8.72 -10.21 3.78
N ARG A 106 -7.75 -9.68 4.54
CA ARG A 106 -6.69 -10.48 5.17
C ARG A 106 -7.22 -11.44 6.25
N ARG A 107 -8.32 -11.08 6.90
CA ARG A 107 -8.95 -11.90 7.97
C ARG A 107 -9.85 -12.99 7.41
N ASN A 108 -10.33 -12.87 6.18
CA ASN A 108 -11.19 -13.86 5.57
C ASN A 108 -10.42 -15.19 5.40
N PRO A 109 -10.84 -16.28 6.06
CA PRO A 109 -10.15 -17.54 5.97
C PRO A 109 -10.36 -18.26 4.63
N ASP A 110 -11.34 -17.86 3.83
CA ASP A 110 -11.71 -18.54 2.59
C ASP A 110 -10.93 -18.02 1.37
N ILE A 111 -10.15 -16.94 1.55
CA ILE A 111 -9.47 -16.24 0.46
C ILE A 111 -7.95 -16.34 0.62
N ILE A 112 -7.27 -16.72 -0.46
CA ILE A 112 -5.83 -16.55 -0.63
C ILE A 112 -5.60 -15.33 -1.53
N ILE A 113 -4.83 -14.36 -1.06
CA ILE A 113 -4.43 -13.19 -1.85
C ILE A 113 -2.94 -13.34 -2.18
N THR A 114 -2.61 -13.40 -3.47
CA THR A 114 -1.24 -13.58 -3.94
C THR A 114 -0.94 -12.64 -5.11
N LYS A 115 0.35 -12.49 -5.42
CA LYS A 115 0.81 -11.82 -6.64
C LYS A 115 0.81 -12.83 -7.78
N ALA A 116 0.43 -12.39 -8.98
CA ALA A 116 0.68 -13.17 -10.18
C ALA A 116 2.18 -13.30 -10.47
N ASP A 117 2.57 -14.34 -11.21
CA ASP A 117 3.94 -14.56 -11.68
C ASP A 117 4.44 -13.39 -12.56
N LYS A 118 3.53 -12.78 -13.34
CA LYS A 118 3.85 -11.67 -14.25
C LYS A 118 2.99 -10.43 -13.98
N GLY A 119 3.65 -9.28 -14.05
CA GLY A 119 3.02 -7.97 -13.95
C GLY A 119 2.67 -7.55 -12.52
N ASN A 120 2.00 -6.40 -12.43
CA ASN A 120 1.41 -5.91 -11.20
C ASN A 120 -0.04 -6.38 -11.11
N VAL A 121 -0.24 -7.70 -10.99
CA VAL A 121 -1.58 -8.29 -10.86
C VAL A 121 -1.69 -9.00 -9.51
N VAL A 122 -2.76 -8.69 -8.78
CA VAL A 122 -3.19 -9.33 -7.56
C VAL A 122 -4.23 -10.39 -7.91
N VAL A 123 -4.01 -11.62 -7.46
CA VAL A 123 -4.88 -12.76 -7.70
C VAL A 123 -5.52 -13.18 -6.38
N LEU A 124 -6.83 -13.40 -6.41
CA LEU A 124 -7.58 -13.95 -5.29
C LEU A 124 -8.01 -15.37 -5.67
N LEU A 125 -7.78 -16.32 -4.77
CA LEU A 125 -8.12 -17.73 -4.95
C LEU A 125 -8.95 -18.19 -3.75
N ASP A 126 -9.79 -19.20 -3.95
CA ASP A 126 -10.36 -19.95 -2.83
C ASP A 126 -9.24 -20.69 -2.08
N ARG A 127 -9.40 -20.85 -0.77
CA ARG A 127 -8.50 -21.67 0.05
C ARG A 127 -8.65 -23.17 -0.20
#